data_AF-A0A270B2C1-F1
#
_entry.id   AF-A0A270B2C1-F1
#
_cell.length_a   1.000
_cell.length_b   1.000
_cell.length_c   1.000
_cell.angle_alpha   90.00
_cell.angle_beta   90.00
_cell.angle_gamma   90.00
#
_symmetry.space_group_name_H-M   'P 1'
#
loop_
_entity.id
_entity.type
_entity.pdbx_description
1 polymer ?
#
loop_
_entity_poly.entity_id
_entity_poly.type
_entity_poly.pdbx_seq_one_letter_code
_entity_poly.pdbx_strand_id
1 'polypeptide(L)' 'ELTKLGLNGVGMLKRSSKIYYQYRGRQYSVKALYKRLQASKYQPKQAYQYSCFVEAHVGNQKFKLRLVFVANRARQDD' A
#
# COMPACT_ATOMS: atom_id res chain seq x y z
N GLU A 1 2.84 18.37 5.75
CA GLU A 1 4.02 19.22 5.52
C GLU A 1 4.61 19.02 4.12
N LEU A 2 4.87 17.79 3.65
CA LEU A 2 5.35 17.55 2.27
C LEU A 2 4.38 17.99 1.15
N THR A 3 3.08 17.73 1.31
CA THR A 3 2.05 18.12 0.33
C THR A 3 1.87 19.63 0.21
N LYS A 4 2.11 20.39 1.28
CA LYS A 4 2.07 21.87 1.26
C LYS A 4 3.25 22.46 0.48
N LEU A 5 4.32 21.69 0.33
CA LEU A 5 5.52 22.04 -0.45
C LEU A 5 5.46 21.51 -1.90
N GLY A 6 4.34 20.90 -2.32
CA GLY A 6 4.21 20.30 -3.65
C GLY A 6 5.01 19.00 -3.83
N LEU A 7 5.56 18.42 -2.76
CA LEU A 7 6.43 17.26 -2.80
C LEU A 7 5.68 15.97 -2.48
N ASN A 8 5.99 14.90 -3.22
CA ASN A 8 5.50 13.56 -2.96
C ASN A 8 6.54 12.77 -2.15
N GLY A 9 6.14 12.20 -1.03
CA GLY A 9 6.99 11.33 -0.21
C GLY A 9 6.77 9.86 -0.56
N VAL A 10 7.86 9.09 -0.66
CA VAL A 10 7.82 7.62 -0.75
C VAL A 10 8.44 7.05 0.53
N GLY A 11 7.68 6.21 1.23
CA GLY A 11 8.12 5.56 2.46
C GLY A 11 7.92 4.06 2.39
N MET A 12 8.94 3.30 2.81
CA MET A 12 8.83 1.86 2.96
C MET A 12 8.23 1.51 4.32
N LEU A 13 7.25 0.61 4.34
CA LEU A 13 6.66 0.17 5.59
C LEU A 13 7.59 -0.80 6.33
N LYS A 14 8.07 -0.39 7.50
CA LYS A 14 8.87 -1.26 8.38
C LYS A 14 8.01 -2.39 8.92
N ARG A 15 8.54 -3.62 8.95
CA ARG A 15 7.86 -4.84 9.42
C ARG A 15 7.58 -4.89 10.93
N SER A 16 8.02 -3.90 11.71
CA SER A 16 8.07 -3.96 13.18
C SER A 16 6.72 -3.79 13.88
N SER A 17 5.71 -3.23 13.21
CA SER A 17 4.40 -3.00 13.83
C SER A 17 3.26 -3.46 12.90
N LYS A 18 2.23 -4.08 13.48
CA LYS A 18 1.04 -4.51 12.73
C LYS A 18 0.21 -3.29 12.37
N ILE A 19 0.45 -2.76 11.17
CA ILE A 19 -0.26 -1.59 10.65
C ILE A 19 -1.55 -2.05 9.96
N TYR A 20 -2.66 -1.38 10.33
CA TYR A 20 -3.95 -1.54 9.68
C TYR A 20 -4.33 -0.28 8.92
N TYR A 21 -4.95 -0.48 7.77
CA TYR A 21 -5.44 0.56 6.88
C TYR A 21 -6.93 0.42 6.68
N GLN A 22 -7.64 1.53 6.53
CA GLN A 22 -9.01 1.51 6.06
C GLN A 22 -9.04 1.47 4.53
N TYR A 23 -9.77 0.49 3.99
CA TYR A 23 -10.01 0.34 2.57
C TYR A 23 -11.47 -0.02 2.34
N ARG A 24 -12.18 0.82 1.57
CA ARG A 24 -13.62 0.66 1.31
C ARG A 24 -14.45 0.46 2.59
N GLY A 25 -14.14 1.26 3.62
CA GLY A 25 -14.86 1.26 4.91
C GLY A 25 -14.50 0.10 5.86
N ARG A 26 -13.55 -0.79 5.51
CA ARG A 26 -13.12 -1.89 6.39
C ARG A 26 -11.64 -1.78 6.72
N GLN A 27 -11.25 -2.21 7.92
CA GLN A 27 -9.85 -2.30 8.31
C GLN A 27 -9.19 -3.55 7.74
N TYR A 28 -7.99 -3.39 7.20
CA TYR A 28 -7.19 -4.48 6.68
C TYR A 28 -5.72 -4.32 7.06
N SER A 29 -5.07 -5.43 7.35
CA SER A 29 -3.61 -5.49 7.35
C SER A 29 -3.09 -5.44 5.90
N VAL A 30 -1.82 -5.09 5.72
CA VAL A 30 -1.15 -5.11 4.41
C VAL A 30 -1.29 -6.47 3.71
N LYS A 31 -1.08 -7.57 4.42
CA LYS A 31 -1.22 -8.93 3.87
C LYS A 31 -2.66 -9.23 3.43
N ALA A 32 -3.65 -8.81 4.21
CA ALA A 32 -5.06 -9.01 3.88
C ALA A 32 -5.48 -8.18 2.67
N LEU A 33 -4.98 -6.95 2.55
CA LEU A 33 -5.15 -6.11 1.36
C LEU A 33 -4.57 -6.76 0.11
N TYR A 34 -3.33 -7.26 0.20
CA TYR A 34 -2.70 -7.97 -0.92
C TYR A 34 -3.56 -9.12 -1.42
N LYS A 35 -3.98 -10.02 -0.54
CA LYS A 35 -4.85 -11.16 -0.89
C LYS A 35 -6.17 -10.71 -1.51
N ARG A 36 -6.77 -9.64 -1.01
CA ARG A 36 -8.02 -9.10 -1.55
C ARG A 36 -7.84 -8.50 -2.94
N LEU A 37 -6.73 -7.81 -3.20
CA LEU A 37 -6.42 -7.29 -4.52
C LEU A 37 -6.09 -8.41 -5.50
N GLN A 38 -5.34 -9.42 -5.07
CA GLN A 38 -5.04 -10.62 -5.85
C GLN A 38 -6.30 -11.40 -6.25
N ALA A 39 -7.27 -11.53 -5.34
CA ALA A 39 -8.55 -12.18 -5.63
C ALA A 39 -9.50 -11.32 -6.49
N SER A 40 -9.19 -10.04 -6.66
CA SER A 40 -9.96 -9.17 -7.55
C SER A 40 -9.44 -9.28 -8.98
N LYS A 41 -10.25 -8.94 -9.99
CA LYS A 41 -9.85 -8.89 -11.41
C LYS A 41 -8.82 -7.79 -11.72
N TYR A 42 -8.06 -7.32 -10.73
CA TYR A 42 -7.02 -6.31 -10.91
C TYR A 42 -5.86 -6.93 -11.70
N GLN A 43 -5.62 -6.39 -12.90
CA GLN A 43 -4.49 -6.83 -13.69
C GLN A 43 -3.19 -6.30 -13.06
N PRO A 44 -2.18 -7.16 -12.90
CA PRO A 44 -0.89 -6.73 -12.42
C PRO A 44 -0.23 -5.78 -13.42
N LYS A 45 0.49 -4.77 -12.93
CA LYS A 45 1.17 -3.80 -13.80
C LYS A 45 2.64 -4.15 -14.00
N GLN A 46 3.19 -3.66 -15.10
CA GLN A 46 4.62 -3.79 -15.38
C GLN A 46 5.52 -3.06 -14.38
N ALA A 47 5.06 -2.06 -13.62
CA ALA A 47 5.91 -1.39 -12.62
C ALA A 47 5.69 -1.93 -11.19
N TYR A 48 4.53 -2.51 -10.90
CA TYR A 48 4.12 -3.01 -9.59
C TYR A 48 2.98 -4.04 -9.75
N GLN A 49 2.87 -5.00 -8.84
CA GLN A 49 1.80 -6.02 -8.91
C GLN A 49 0.45 -5.39 -8.63
N TYR A 50 0.28 -4.68 -7.52
CA TYR A 50 -1.00 -4.09 -7.15
C TYR A 50 -0.82 -2.71 -6.54
N SER A 51 -1.83 -1.86 -6.64
CA SER A 51 -1.87 -0.62 -5.86
C SER A 51 -3.29 -0.25 -5.49
N CYS A 52 -3.49 0.32 -4.31
CA CYS A 52 -4.76 0.86 -3.89
C CYS A 52 -4.59 2.12 -3.04
N PHE A 53 -5.59 2.99 -3.05
CA PHE A 53 -5.68 4.08 -2.10
C PHE A 53 -6.31 3.57 -0.80
N VAL A 54 -5.70 3.93 0.31
CA VAL A 54 -6.15 3.55 1.66
C VAL A 54 -6.03 4.75 2.59
N GLU A 55 -6.70 4.67 3.74
CA GLU A 55 -6.56 5.63 4.82
C GLU A 55 -5.75 5.01 5.97
N ALA A 56 -4.67 5.67 6.38
CA ALA A 56 -3.98 5.39 7.64
C ALA A 56 -4.48 6.30 8.73
N HIS A 57 -4.65 5.74 9.93
CA HIS A 57 -4.98 6.49 11.13
C HIS A 57 -3.76 6.47 12.06
N VAL A 58 -3.22 7.63 12.40
CA VAL A 58 -2.10 7.79 13.33
C VAL A 58 -2.52 8.79 14.39
N GLY A 59 -2.80 8.31 15.61
CA GLY A 59 -3.48 9.10 16.63
C GLY A 59 -4.83 9.61 16.10
N ASN A 60 -5.06 10.93 16.20
CA ASN A 60 -6.28 11.58 15.69
C ASN A 60 -6.19 12.00 14.21
N GLN A 61 -5.07 11.75 13.53
CA GLN A 61 -4.86 12.18 12.15
C GLN A 61 -5.15 11.05 11.16
N LYS A 62 -5.81 11.40 10.05
CA LYS A 62 -6.11 10.50 8.94
C LYS A 62 -5.34 10.93 7.71
N PHE A 63 -4.69 9.98 7.06
CA PHE A 63 -3.88 10.21 5.87
C PHE A 63 -4.33 9.31 4.73
N LYS A 64 -4.67 9.91 3.59
CA LYS A 64 -4.84 9.15 2.35
C LYS A 64 -3.47 8.84 1.77
N LEU A 65 -3.23 7.56 1.48
CA LEU A 65 -1.98 7.10 0.90
C LEU A 65 -2.24 6.05 -0.17
N ARG A 66 -1.33 5.99 -1.14
CA ARG A 66 -1.31 4.94 -2.14
C ARG A 66 -0.40 3.82 -1.66
N LEU A 67 -0.99 2.69 -1.31
CA LEU A 67 -0.25 1.48 -1.01
C LEU A 67 0.11 0.78 -2.32
N VAL A 68 1.40 0.49 -2.51
CA VAL A 68 1.92 -0.16 -3.72
C VAL A 68 2.59 -1.48 -3.34
N PHE A 69 2.18 -2.55 -3.98
CA PHE A 69 2.73 -3.90 -3.83
C PHE A 69 3.65 -4.16 -5.02
N VAL A 70 4.95 -4.23 -4.75
CA VAL A 70 5.97 -4.51 -5.77
C VAL A 70 6.26 -6.00 -5.84
N ALA A 71 6.42 -6.53 -7.05
CA ALA A 71 6.99 -7.87 -7.24
C ALA A 71 8.47 -7.82 -6.90
N ASN A 72 8.96 -8.82 -6.17
CA ASN A 72 10.40 -9.03 -6.12
C ASN A 72 10.83 -9.69 -7.43
N ARG A 73 11.33 -8.89 -8.38
CA ARG A 73 11.72 -9.38 -9.72
C ARG A 73 13.18 -9.83 -9.81
N ALA A 74 13.95 -9.71 -8.74
CA ALA A 74 15.37 -10.07 -8.72
C ALA A 74 15.62 -11.60 -8.63
N ARG A 75 14.75 -12.43 -9.22
CA ARG A 75 14.86 -13.91 -9.20
C ARG A 75 14.21 -14.54 -10.43
N GLN A 76 14.44 -13.94 -11.59
CA GLN A 76 14.06 -14.51 -12.88
C GLN A 76 15.27 -14.47 -13.82
N ASP A 77 16.39 -14.96 -13.32
CA ASP A 77 17.58 -15.38 -14.07
C ASP A 77 18.15 -16.57 -13.29
N ASP A 78 17.67 -17.77 -13.63
CA ASP A 78 18.29 -19.09 -13.43
C ASP A 78 17.85 -19.97 -14.61
#